data_AF-A0A3P1CWE8-F1
#
_entry.id   AF-A0A3P1CWE8-F1
#
_cell.length_a   1.000
_cell.length_b   1.000
_cell.length_c   1.000
_cell.angle_alpha   90.00
_cell.angle_beta   90.00
_cell.angle_gamma   90.00
#
_symmetry.space_group_name_H-M   'P 1'
#
loop_
_entity.id
_entity.type
_entity.pdbx_description
1 polymer ?
#
loop_
_entity_poly.entity_id
_entity_poly.type
_entity_poly.pdbx_seq_one_letter_code
_entity_poly.pdbx_strand_id
1 'polypeptide(L)' 'MQLTYKIPVESLNSGFLDTIKANFAGKEVSITVEDVPTVPTVNQKELYKKSLALLERFKDMKVDPTLNLSDLANEVNL' A
#
# COMPACT_ATOMS: atom_id res chain seq x y z
N MET A 1 11.53 -23.37 13.78
CA MET A 1 11.65 -21.93 13.44
C MET A 1 10.97 -21.75 12.10
N GLN A 2 10.04 -20.81 11.99
CA GLN A 2 9.30 -20.54 10.76
C GLN A 2 9.64 -19.11 10.32
N LEU A 3 10.10 -18.95 9.09
CA LEU A 3 10.41 -17.66 8.49
C LEU A 3 9.50 -17.48 7.27
N THR A 4 8.73 -16.39 7.27
CA THR A 4 7.85 -16.03 6.16
C THR A 4 8.45 -14.82 5.46
N TYR A 5 8.71 -14.94 4.16
CA TYR A 5 9.20 -13.85 3.32
C TYR A 5 8.07 -13.36 2.42
N LYS A 6 7.84 -12.05 2.39
CA LYS A 6 6.95 -11.40 1.42
C LYS A 6 7.81 -10.53 0.51
N ILE A 7 8.15 -11.06 -0.64
CA ILE A 7 9.02 -10.41 -1.63
C ILE A 7 8.36 -10.43 -3.01
N PRO A 8 8.68 -9.45 -3.88
CA PRO A 8 8.31 -9.52 -5.29
C PRO A 8 8.88 -10.78 -5.94
N VAL A 9 8.19 -11.31 -6.96
CA VAL A 9 8.62 -12.53 -7.67
C VAL A 9 9.99 -12.35 -8.31
N GLU A 10 10.30 -11.13 -8.78
CA GLU A 10 11.57 -10.76 -9.40
C GLU A 10 12.76 -10.89 -8.43
N SER A 11 12.49 -10.81 -7.12
CA SER A 11 13.49 -10.96 -6.06
C SER A 11 13.76 -12.41 -5.69
N LEU A 12 13.00 -13.38 -6.22
CA LEU A 12 13.20 -14.81 -6.01
C LEU A 12 14.35 -15.34 -6.88
N ASN A 13 15.59 -15.02 -6.51
CA ASN A 13 16.79 -15.41 -7.24
C ASN A 13 17.64 -16.44 -6.48
N SER A 14 18.75 -16.90 -7.10
CA SER A 14 19.67 -17.87 -6.51
C SER A 14 20.25 -17.41 -5.17
N GLY A 15 20.57 -16.12 -5.02
CA GLY A 15 21.11 -15.56 -3.77
C GLY A 15 20.11 -15.62 -2.62
N PHE A 16 18.82 -15.44 -2.90
CA PHE A 16 17.77 -15.62 -1.91
C PHE A 16 17.68 -17.09 -1.44
N LEU A 17 17.75 -18.05 -2.36
CA LEU A 17 17.76 -19.48 -2.02
C LEU A 17 18.99 -19.87 -1.19
N ASP A 18 20.16 -19.32 -1.49
CA ASP A 18 21.36 -19.59 -0.71
C ASP A 18 21.29 -18.99 0.70
N THR A 19 20.60 -17.86 0.85
CA THR A 19 20.30 -17.27 2.17
C THR A 19 19.36 -18.18 2.98
N ILE A 20 18.33 -18.76 2.36
CA ILE A 20 17.46 -19.74 3.03
C ILE A 20 18.28 -20.96 3.46
N LYS A 21 19.11 -21.51 2.58
CA LYS A 21 19.98 -22.65 2.90
C LYS A 21 20.89 -22.35 4.09
N ALA A 22 21.52 -21.18 4.13
CA ALA A 22 22.39 -20.76 5.23
C ALA A 22 21.64 -20.66 6.56
N ASN A 23 20.41 -20.13 6.55
CA ASN A 23 19.59 -19.96 7.76
C ASN A 23 19.07 -21.29 8.34
N PHE A 24 18.87 -22.31 7.51
CA PHE A 24 18.31 -23.60 7.94
C PHE A 24 19.33 -24.75 7.98
N ALA A 25 20.57 -24.53 7.52
CA ALA A 25 21.77 -25.32 7.80
C ALA A 25 21.58 -26.85 7.91
N GLY A 26 21.13 -27.48 6.82
CA GLY A 26 21.03 -28.95 6.72
C GLY A 26 19.75 -29.58 7.27
N LYS A 27 18.76 -28.78 7.67
CA LYS A 27 17.42 -29.26 7.99
C LYS A 27 16.54 -29.33 6.74
N GLU A 28 15.54 -30.20 6.77
CA GLU A 28 14.52 -30.26 5.73
C GLU A 28 13.69 -28.97 5.74
N VAL A 29 13.53 -28.33 4.57
CA VAL A 29 12.85 -27.05 4.41
C VAL A 29 11.63 -27.24 3.50
N SER A 30 10.46 -26.85 3.98
CA SER A 30 9.25 -26.73 3.17
C SER A 30 9.09 -25.28 2.70
N ILE A 31 8.88 -25.08 1.39
CA ILE A 31 8.68 -23.76 0.77
C ILE A 31 7.25 -23.69 0.27
N THR A 32 6.48 -22.73 0.79
CA THR A 32 5.12 -22.44 0.31
C THR A 32 5.16 -21.14 -0.50
N VAL A 33 4.66 -21.20 -1.74
CA VAL A 33 4.49 -20.03 -2.62
C VAL A 33 3.00 -19.75 -2.76
N GLU A 34 2.59 -18.56 -2.36
CA GLU A 34 1.20 -18.12 -2.43
C GLU A 34 1.11 -16.88 -3.32
N ASP A 35 0.07 -16.82 -4.16
CA ASP A 35 -0.28 -15.59 -4.87
C ASP A 35 -0.95 -14.65 -3.87
N VAL A 36 -0.19 -13.65 -3.41
CA VAL A 36 -0.67 -12.66 -2.45
C VAL A 36 -1.13 -11.43 -3.23
N PRO A 37 -2.45 -11.12 -3.27
CA PRO A 37 -2.92 -9.93 -3.95
C PRO A 37 -2.24 -8.67 -3.39
N THR A 38 -1.59 -7.93 -4.27
CA THR A 38 -0.81 -6.71 -3.97
C THR A 38 -1.69 -5.55 -3.56
N VAL A 39 -2.97 -5.57 -3.96
CA VAL A 39 -3.93 -4.54 -3.59
C VAL A 39 -4.64 -4.98 -2.31
N PRO A 40 -4.39 -4.34 -1.15
CA PRO A 40 -5.26 -4.54 -0.01
C PRO A 40 -6.66 -4.16 -0.45
N THR A 41 -7.60 -5.10 -0.37
CA THR A 41 -9.01 -4.84 -0.65
C THR A 41 -9.41 -3.62 0.16
N VAL A 42 -9.69 -2.51 -0.54
CA VAL A 42 -9.96 -1.26 0.14
C VAL A 42 -11.22 -1.48 0.96
N ASN A 43 -11.07 -1.42 2.29
CA ASN A 43 -12.20 -1.62 3.17
C ASN A 43 -13.15 -0.42 3.00
N GLN A 44 -14.24 -0.64 2.25
CA GLN A 44 -15.20 0.41 1.90
C GLN A 44 -15.78 1.10 3.13
N LYS A 45 -15.91 0.39 4.25
CA LYS A 45 -16.34 0.96 5.54
C LYS A 45 -15.33 1.97 6.08
N GLU A 46 -14.04 1.66 6.02
CA GLU A 46 -12.99 2.57 6.46
C GLU A 46 -12.84 3.76 5.52
N LEU A 47 -13.01 3.55 4.21
CA LEU A 47 -13.03 4.64 3.24
C LEU A 47 -14.19 5.61 3.51
N TYR A 48 -15.40 5.07 3.74
CA TYR A 48 -16.58 5.86 4.07
C TYR A 48 -16.41 6.68 5.35
N LYS A 49 -15.85 6.09 6.42
CA LYS A 49 -15.54 6.83 7.66
C LYS A 49 -14.58 7.98 7.43
N LYS A 50 -13.53 7.77 6.63
CA LYS A 50 -12.57 8.83 6.29
C LYS A 50 -13.24 9.96 5.50
N SER A 51 -14.14 9.63 4.59
CA SER A 51 -14.93 10.62 3.84
C SER A 51 -15.84 11.44 4.75
N LEU A 52 -16.54 10.81 5.70
CA LEU A 52 -17.38 11.52 6.67
C LEU A 52 -16.58 12.48 7.55
N ALA A 53 -15.40 12.06 8.03
CA ALA A 53 -14.52 12.94 8.80
C ALA A 53 -14.05 14.16 7.98
N LEU A 54 -13.82 13.98 6.69
CA LEU A 54 -13.46 15.07 5.79
C LEU A 54 -14.63 16.04 5.57
N LEU A 55 -15.83 15.52 5.32
CA LEU A 55 -17.05 16.32 5.20
C LEU A 55 -17.30 17.13 6.47
N GLU A 56 -17.18 16.51 7.64
CA GLU A 56 -17.35 17.20 8.94
C GLU A 56 -16.31 18.31 9.13
N ARG A 57 -15.06 18.08 8.74
CA ARG A 57 -13.98 19.08 8.83
C ARG A 57 -14.24 20.30 7.95
N PHE A 58 -14.92 20.13 6.83
CA PHE A 58 -15.19 21.19 5.85
C PHE A 58 -16.64 21.68 5.86
N LYS A 59 -17.48 21.24 6.82
CA LYS A 59 -18.91 21.57 6.86
C LYS A 59 -19.21 23.07 6.91
N ASP A 60 -18.32 23.83 7.56
CA ASP A 60 -18.45 25.28 7.74
C ASP A 60 -17.63 26.07 6.70
N MET A 61 -16.98 25.38 5.76
CA MET A 61 -16.21 26.01 4.69
C MET A 61 -17.18 26.62 3.69
N LYS A 62 -17.19 27.96 3.61
CA LYS A 62 -17.89 28.69 2.56
C LYS A 62 -17.09 28.54 1.26
N VAL A 63 -17.55 27.66 0.39
CA VAL A 63 -17.04 27.56 -0.97
C VAL A 63 -17.65 28.71 -1.77
N ASP A 64 -16.81 29.65 -2.20
CA ASP A 64 -17.23 30.73 -3.08
C ASP A 64 -17.56 30.13 -4.46
N PRO A 65 -18.82 30.19 -4.92
CA PRO A 65 -19.22 29.60 -6.20
C PRO A 65 -18.63 30.32 -7.41
N THR A 66 -18.06 31.52 -7.23
CA THR A 66 -17.35 32.26 -8.26
C THR A 66 -15.86 31.92 -8.34
N LEU A 67 -15.34 31.13 -7.39
CA LEU A 67 -13.95 30.69 -7.36
C LEU A 67 -13.70 29.60 -8.40
N ASN A 68 -13.00 29.95 -9.47
CA ASN A 68 -12.52 28.99 -10.45
C ASN A 68 -11.23 28.33 -9.95
N LEU A 69 -11.34 27.10 -9.44
CA LEU A 69 -10.20 26.31 -8.95
C LEU A 69 -9.15 26.03 -10.03
N SER A 70 -9.52 26.10 -11.32
CA SER A 70 -8.60 25.91 -12.43
C SER A 70 -7.60 27.05 -12.55
N ASP A 71 -8.02 28.27 -12.20
CA ASP A 71 -7.16 29.47 -12.28
C ASP A 71 -6.13 29.46 -11.14
N LEU A 72 -6.53 28.98 -9.95
CA LEU A 72 -5.64 28.80 -8.79
C LEU A 72 -4.57 27.72 -9.01
N ALA A 73 -4.88 26.64 -9.72
CA ALA A 73 -3.94 25.56 -9.99
C ALA A 73 -2.77 25.99 -10.89
N ASN A 74 -2.96 27.03 -11.71
CA ASN A 74 -1.90 27.57 -12.57
C ASN A 74 -0.93 28.49 -11.83
N GLU A 75 -1.35 29.15 -10.74
CA GLU A 75 -0.48 30.05 -9.97
C GLU A 75 0.53 29.32 -9.07
N VAL A 76 0.23 28.09 -8.63
CA VAL A 76 1.13 27.29 -7.76
C VAL A 76 2.23 26.57 -8.55
N ASN A 77 2.14 26.56 -9.88
CA ASN A 77 3.13 25.96 -10.79
C ASN A 77 4.13 26.97 -11.38
N LEU A 78 4.26 28.16 -10.78
CA LEU A 78 5.24 29.20 -11.14
C LEU A 78 6.47 29.18 -10.23
#